data_AF-A0A4Y2FJW9-F1
#
_entry.id   AF-A0A4Y2FJW9-F1
#
_cell.length_a   1.000
_cell.length_b   1.000
_cell.length_c   1.000
_cell.angle_alpha   90.00
_cell.angle_beta   90.00
_cell.angle_gamma   90.00
#
_symmetry.space_group_name_H-M   'P 1'
#
loop_
_entity.id
_entity.type
_entity.pdbx_description
1 polymer ?
#
loop_
_entity_poly.entity_id
_entity_poly.type
_entity_poly.pdbx_seq_one_letter_code
_entity_poly.pdbx_strand_id
1 'polypeptide(L)'
;IGYAVVLIAFYVDFYYNVIIAWSLYFFVASFNSVLPWTTCDNPWNTPNCRPMASLVDLLNKTNDVLISDASENIQQGRTSPAEEYFNRAVLELQNSSGIDDLGHIKWEMCLCLAAVYLICYFSLWKGISTSGKVYSQFLTDQKLYF
;
A
#
# COMPACT_ATOMS: atom_id res chain seq x y z
N ILE A 1 14.08 -28.34 10.37
CA ILE A 1 12.84 -28.02 9.62
C ILE A 1 11.93 -27.08 10.40
N GLY A 2 11.51 -27.40 11.64
CA GLY A 2 10.61 -26.55 12.43
C GLY A 2 11.06 -25.09 12.61
N TYR A 3 12.31 -24.86 13.01
CA TYR A 3 12.87 -23.49 13.13
C TYR A 3 12.86 -22.71 11.81
N ALA A 4 13.12 -23.38 10.68
CA ALA A 4 13.07 -22.72 9.37
C ALA A 4 11.64 -22.27 9.04
N VAL A 5 10.63 -23.08 9.34
CA VAL A 5 9.23 -22.73 9.12
C VAL A 5 8.80 -21.55 10.01
N VAL A 6 9.23 -21.52 11.27
CA VAL A 6 8.95 -20.41 12.20
C VAL A 6 9.59 -19.10 11.70
N LEU A 7 10.84 -19.15 11.23
CA LEU A 7 11.52 -17.98 10.69
C LEU A 7 10.83 -17.47 9.42
N ILE A 8 10.44 -18.36 8.51
CA ILE A 8 9.72 -17.97 7.28
C ILE A 8 8.36 -17.32 7.65
N ALA A 9 7.61 -17.92 8.58
CA ALA A 9 6.33 -17.38 9.03
C ALA A 9 6.50 -15.98 9.66
N PHE A 10 7.58 -15.77 10.43
CA PHE A 10 7.92 -14.47 11.00
C PHE A 10 8.19 -13.42 9.92
N TYR A 11 9.03 -13.71 8.92
CA TYR A 11 9.30 -12.77 7.83
C TYR A 11 8.07 -12.44 6.99
N VAL A 12 7.25 -13.45 6.71
CA VAL A 12 5.96 -13.29 6.01
C VAL A 12 5.06 -12.37 6.83
N ASP A 13 4.93 -12.57 8.15
CA ASP A 13 4.09 -11.73 9.00
C ASP A 13 4.45 -10.25 8.92
N PHE A 14 5.73 -9.86 9.07
CA PHE A 14 6.10 -8.44 8.97
C PHE A 14 5.79 -7.86 7.60
N TYR A 15 6.16 -8.55 6.53
CA TYR A 15 5.98 -8.05 5.17
C TYR A 15 4.50 -7.84 4.84
N TYR A 16 3.65 -8.84 5.15
CA TYR A 16 2.22 -8.75 4.87
C TYR A 16 1.52 -7.72 5.74
N ASN A 17 1.87 -7.60 7.02
CA ASN A 17 1.28 -6.58 7.90
C ASN A 17 1.60 -5.15 7.44
N VAL A 18 2.77 -4.91 6.82
CA VAL A 18 3.11 -3.62 6.20
C VAL A 18 2.21 -3.31 4.99
N ILE A 19 1.96 -4.27 4.11
CA ILE A 19 1.04 -4.08 2.97
C ILE A 19 -0.39 -3.79 3.44
N ILE A 20 -0.84 -4.50 4.48
CA ILE A 20 -2.16 -4.27 5.07
C ILE A 20 -2.21 -2.86 5.70
N ALA A 21 -1.14 -2.41 6.33
CA ALA A 21 -1.06 -1.05 6.89
C ALA A 21 -1.20 0.03 5.80
N TRP A 22 -0.52 -0.13 4.65
CA TRP A 22 -0.73 0.75 3.50
C TRP A 22 -2.18 0.72 3.03
N SER A 23 -2.78 -0.47 2.95
CA SER A 23 -4.18 -0.63 2.53
C SER A 23 -5.15 0.09 3.48
N LEU A 24 -4.95 -0.03 4.80
CA LEU A 24 -5.74 0.70 5.80
C LEU A 24 -5.55 2.22 5.70
N TYR A 25 -4.33 2.67 5.44
CA TYR A 25 -4.06 4.09 5.22
C TYR A 25 -4.84 4.64 4.03
N PHE A 26 -4.78 3.95 2.87
CA PHE A 26 -5.57 4.33 1.69
C PHE A 26 -7.08 4.22 1.94
N PHE A 27 -7.52 3.24 2.73
CA PHE A 27 -8.92 3.11 3.11
C PHE A 27 -9.40 4.34 3.89
N VAL A 28 -8.66 4.78 4.91
CA VAL A 28 -9.01 6.00 5.67
C VAL A 28 -8.93 7.23 4.78
N ALA A 29 -7.89 7.34 3.95
CA ALA A 29 -7.73 8.46 3.05
C ALA A 29 -8.85 8.57 1.99
N SER A 30 -9.57 7.48 1.71
CA SER A 30 -10.69 7.45 0.77
C SER A 30 -11.95 8.16 1.31
N PHE A 31 -12.03 8.47 2.60
CA PHE A 31 -13.13 9.27 3.16
C PHE A 31 -13.00 10.78 2.89
N ASN A 32 -11.88 11.23 2.31
CA ASN A 32 -11.71 12.63 1.91
C ASN A 32 -12.60 12.96 0.71
N SER A 33 -13.16 14.18 0.69
CA SER A 33 -14.04 14.67 -0.39
C SER A 33 -13.34 14.76 -1.74
N VAL A 34 -12.03 15.06 -1.72
CA VAL A 34 -11.15 15.03 -2.88
C VAL A 34 -9.99 14.10 -2.56
N LEU A 35 -9.77 13.10 -3.41
CA LEU A 35 -8.76 12.07 -3.18
C LEU A 35 -7.37 12.66 -3.50
N PRO A 36 -6.38 12.56 -2.58
CA PRO A 36 -5.10 13.23 -2.75
C PRO A 36 -4.25 12.68 -3.91
N TRP A 37 -4.55 11.47 -4.40
CA TRP A 37 -3.88 10.83 -5.53
C TRP A 37 -4.52 11.13 -6.90
N THR A 38 -5.54 11.99 -6.97
CA THR A 38 -6.19 12.34 -8.26
C THR A 38 -5.68 13.66 -8.85
N THR A 39 -5.08 14.53 -8.03
CA THR A 39 -4.62 15.86 -8.44
C THR A 39 -3.11 15.98 -8.43
N CYS A 40 -2.58 16.81 -9.33
CA CYS A 40 -1.17 17.17 -9.35
C CYS A 40 -0.84 18.42 -8.49
N ASP A 41 -1.84 19.03 -7.86
CA ASP A 41 -1.72 20.27 -7.07
C ASP A 41 -1.41 20.01 -5.59
N ASN A 42 -0.40 19.19 -5.30
CA ASN A 42 -0.01 18.82 -3.95
C ASN A 42 1.48 19.11 -3.69
N PRO A 43 1.90 19.35 -2.43
CA PRO A 43 3.27 19.74 -2.12
C PRO A 43 4.32 18.65 -2.39
N TRP A 44 3.91 17.38 -2.49
CA TRP A 44 4.81 16.26 -2.79
C TRP A 44 5.03 16.04 -4.30
N ASN A 45 4.27 16.69 -5.17
CA ASN A 45 4.33 16.41 -6.61
C ASN A 45 5.51 17.09 -7.30
N THR A 46 6.03 16.43 -8.35
CA THR A 46 7.07 17.01 -9.22
C THR A 46 6.50 17.81 -10.37
N PRO A 47 7.33 18.62 -11.06
CA PRO A 47 6.96 19.25 -12.33
C PRO A 47 6.55 18.27 -13.44
N ASN A 48 6.83 16.98 -13.27
CA ASN A 48 6.53 15.93 -14.24
C ASN A 48 5.16 15.25 -14.01
N CYS A 49 4.48 15.55 -12.90
CA CYS A 49 3.14 15.04 -12.62
C CYS A 49 2.17 15.51 -13.69
N ARG A 50 1.46 14.58 -14.33
CA ARG A 50 0.39 14.89 -15.30
C ARG A 50 -0.87 14.08 -14.97
N PRO A 51 -2.03 14.73 -14.78
CA PRO A 51 -3.27 13.99 -14.58
C PRO A 51 -3.67 13.30 -15.88
N MET A 52 -4.36 12.16 -15.78
CA MET A 52 -4.82 11.39 -16.96
C MET A 52 -5.65 12.25 -17.94
N ALA A 53 -6.41 13.22 -17.41
CA ALA A 53 -7.20 14.16 -18.20
C ALA A 53 -6.36 15.11 -19.08
N SER A 54 -5.06 15.31 -18.80
CA SER A 54 -4.23 16.23 -19.58
C SER A 54 -3.89 15.72 -20.97
N LEU A 55 -4.07 14.42 -21.24
CA LEU A 55 -3.92 13.88 -22.60
C LEU A 55 -5.04 14.38 -23.54
N VAL A 56 -6.24 14.57 -23.00
CA VAL A 56 -7.38 15.14 -23.75
C VAL A 56 -7.16 16.63 -24.03
N ASP A 57 -6.57 17.37 -23.09
CA ASP A 57 -6.26 18.79 -23.29
C ASP A 57 -5.15 19.01 -24.32
N LEU A 58 -4.19 18.06 -24.41
CA LEU A 58 -3.21 18.04 -25.49
C LEU A 58 -3.86 17.71 -26.84
N LEU A 59 -4.81 16.78 -26.89
CA LEU A 59 -5.54 16.43 -28.12
C LEU A 59 -6.51 17.52 -28.59
N ASN A 60 -7.11 18.28 -27.66
CA ASN A 60 -7.94 19.46 -27.99
C ASN A 60 -7.12 20.67 -28.43
N LYS A 61 -5.85 20.79 -27.97
CA LYS A 61 -4.91 21.80 -28.45
C LYS A 61 -4.32 21.49 -29.83
N THR A 62 -4.37 20.24 -30.28
CA THR A 62 -3.87 19.80 -31.60
C THR A 62 -5.00 19.63 -32.61
N ASN A 63 -5.78 20.70 -32.87
CA ASN A 63 -6.50 20.82 -34.15
C ASN A 63 -5.62 21.42 -35.26
N ASP A 64 -4.35 21.69 -34.96
CA ASP A 64 -3.37 22.13 -35.94
C ASP A 64 -1.99 21.57 -35.53
N VAL A 65 -1.16 21.25 -36.53
CA VAL A 65 0.21 20.70 -36.44
C VAL A 65 0.36 19.17 -36.42
N LEU A 66 0.54 18.65 -37.63
CA LEU A 66 1.45 17.57 -38.06
C LEU A 66 2.01 16.65 -36.95
N ILE A 67 1.35 15.50 -36.79
CA ILE A 67 1.87 14.33 -36.10
C ILE A 67 3.02 13.75 -36.94
N SER A 68 4.27 14.07 -36.60
CA SER A 68 5.40 13.17 -36.92
C SER A 68 6.70 13.39 -36.15
N ASP A 69 6.87 14.42 -35.29
CA ASP A 69 8.21 14.63 -34.66
C ASP A 69 8.20 15.11 -33.19
N ALA A 70 7.05 15.11 -32.52
CA ALA A 70 6.95 15.49 -31.10
C ALA A 70 6.64 14.31 -30.15
N SER A 71 6.68 13.07 -30.64
CA SER A 71 6.28 11.89 -29.87
C SER A 71 7.40 11.25 -29.03
N GLU A 72 8.68 11.59 -29.25
CA GLU A 72 9.77 10.92 -28.55
C GLU A 72 10.30 11.65 -27.30
N ASN A 73 10.11 12.97 -27.16
CA ASN A 73 10.60 13.73 -25.99
C ASN A 73 9.53 14.06 -24.94
N ILE A 74 8.26 13.72 -25.20
CA ILE A 74 7.13 13.99 -24.28
C ILE A 74 6.85 12.79 -23.35
N GLN A 75 7.42 11.62 -23.65
CA GLN A 75 7.23 10.36 -22.91
C GLN A 75 8.26 10.13 -21.81
N GLN A 76 9.41 10.82 -21.84
CA GLN A 76 10.51 10.58 -20.93
C GLN A 76 10.26 11.28 -19.58
N GLY A 77 9.58 10.58 -18.65
CA GLY A 77 9.46 11.01 -17.26
C GLY A 77 8.07 11.45 -16.81
N ARG A 78 7.01 11.17 -17.56
CA ARG A 78 5.63 11.41 -17.07
C ARG A 78 5.31 10.45 -15.94
N THR A 79 5.01 11.00 -14.76
CA THR A 79 4.56 10.24 -13.59
C THR A 79 3.09 10.52 -13.32
N SER A 80 2.35 9.48 -12.94
CA SER A 80 0.94 9.63 -12.58
C SER A 80 0.81 10.26 -11.18
N PRO A 81 -0.26 11.04 -10.91
CA PRO A 81 -0.47 11.60 -9.57
C PRO A 81 -0.58 10.53 -8.48
N ALA A 82 -1.07 9.33 -8.82
CA ALA A 82 -1.14 8.20 -7.89
C ALA A 82 0.23 7.59 -7.59
N GLU A 83 1.10 7.48 -8.58
CA GLU A 83 2.47 7.00 -8.41
C GLU A 83 3.30 7.98 -7.58
N GLU A 84 3.19 9.29 -7.84
CA GLU A 84 3.85 10.32 -7.04
C GLU A 84 3.32 10.33 -5.60
N TYR A 85 2.01 10.16 -5.41
CA TYR A 85 1.43 10.04 -4.07
C TYR A 85 2.01 8.84 -3.31
N PHE A 86 2.08 7.67 -3.95
CA PHE A 86 2.63 6.48 -3.29
C PHE A 86 4.13 6.63 -2.99
N ASN A 87 4.93 6.99 -3.98
CA ASN A 87 6.38 7.06 -3.83
C ASN A 87 6.82 8.21 -2.93
N ARG A 88 6.13 9.36 -3.00
CA ARG A 88 6.56 10.57 -2.32
C ARG A 88 5.81 10.94 -1.07
N ALA A 89 4.51 10.72 -1.05
CA ALA A 89 3.70 11.03 0.12
C ALA A 89 3.59 9.81 1.07
N VAL A 90 3.44 8.59 0.56
CA VAL A 90 3.28 7.40 1.42
C VAL A 90 4.64 6.82 1.83
N LEU A 91 5.52 6.60 0.87
CA LEU A 91 6.83 5.97 1.09
C LEU A 91 7.97 6.94 1.36
N GLU A 92 7.85 8.20 0.93
CA GLU A 92 8.90 9.24 1.03
C GLU A 92 10.27 8.82 0.45
N LEU A 93 10.27 8.05 -0.63
CA LEU A 93 11.48 7.48 -1.23
C LEU A 93 12.49 8.56 -1.70
N GLN A 94 12.02 9.76 -2.03
CA GLN A 94 12.87 10.88 -2.49
C GLN A 94 13.87 11.39 -1.46
N ASN A 95 13.66 11.13 -0.16
CA ASN A 95 14.54 11.62 0.89
C ASN A 95 15.69 10.64 1.20
N SER A 96 15.75 9.52 0.49
CA SER A 96 16.75 8.46 0.64
C SER A 96 17.71 8.46 -0.54
N SER A 97 19.01 8.43 -0.27
CA SER A 97 20.06 8.32 -1.29
C SER A 97 20.38 6.87 -1.68
N GLY A 98 19.62 5.89 -1.16
CA GLY A 98 19.82 4.46 -1.42
C GLY A 98 19.45 3.58 -0.21
N ILE A 99 19.72 2.28 -0.31
CA ILE A 99 19.40 1.30 0.75
C ILE A 99 20.20 1.51 2.05
N ASP A 100 21.28 2.30 1.99
CA ASP A 100 22.13 2.64 3.12
C ASP A 100 21.56 3.78 3.98
N ASP A 101 20.63 4.57 3.45
CA ASP A 101 19.99 5.68 4.16
C ASP A 101 18.49 5.66 3.94
N LEU A 102 17.75 4.96 4.80
CA LEU A 102 16.29 4.81 4.69
C LEU A 102 15.52 6.09 5.04
N GLY A 103 16.19 7.17 5.44
CA GLY A 103 15.54 8.42 5.83
C GLY A 103 14.74 8.31 7.13
N HIS A 104 13.75 9.20 7.29
CA HIS A 104 12.94 9.30 8.51
C HIS A 104 11.69 8.41 8.45
N ILE A 105 11.31 7.83 9.60
CA ILE A 105 10.11 7.00 9.72
C ILE A 105 8.87 7.91 9.83
N LYS A 106 7.90 7.71 8.94
CA LYS A 106 6.59 8.37 9.02
C LYS A 106 5.76 7.83 10.17
N TRP A 107 5.41 8.70 11.12
CA TRP A 107 4.56 8.34 12.25
C TRP A 107 3.17 7.82 11.86
N GLU A 108 2.57 8.37 10.80
CA GLU A 108 1.27 7.92 10.29
C GLU A 108 1.30 6.44 9.86
N MET A 109 2.37 6.00 9.18
CA MET A 109 2.53 4.59 8.81
C MET A 109 2.77 3.71 10.03
N CYS A 110 3.55 4.20 11.00
CA CYS A 110 3.78 3.49 12.26
C CYS A 110 2.46 3.28 13.03
N LEU A 111 1.60 4.30 13.08
CA LEU A 111 0.27 4.21 13.70
C LEU A 111 -0.66 3.25 12.95
N CYS A 112 -0.69 3.30 11.63
CA CYS A 112 -1.46 2.33 10.83
C CYS A 112 -0.97 0.89 11.06
N LEU A 113 0.35 0.68 11.11
CA LEU A 113 0.93 -0.64 11.40
C LEU A 113 0.57 -1.10 12.82
N ALA A 114 0.67 -0.22 13.82
CA ALA A 114 0.27 -0.53 15.18
C ALA A 114 -1.22 -0.92 15.27
N ALA A 115 -2.09 -0.24 14.52
CA ALA A 115 -3.51 -0.58 14.45
C ALA A 115 -3.74 -1.98 13.85
N VAL A 116 -3.03 -2.36 12.78
CA VAL A 116 -3.08 -3.73 12.22
C VAL A 116 -2.69 -4.76 13.27
N TYR A 117 -1.57 -4.56 13.95
CA TYR A 117 -1.11 -5.48 15.00
C TYR A 117 -2.11 -5.60 16.15
N LEU A 118 -2.74 -4.50 16.57
CA LEU A 118 -3.79 -4.54 17.59
C LEU A 118 -5.00 -5.35 17.12
N ILE A 119 -5.46 -5.14 15.89
CA ILE A 119 -6.58 -5.91 15.31
C ILE A 119 -6.24 -7.40 15.26
N CYS A 120 -5.05 -7.76 14.76
CA CYS A 120 -4.57 -9.14 14.72
C CYS A 120 -4.49 -9.74 16.13
N TYR A 121 -3.93 -9.01 17.09
CA TYR A 121 -3.82 -9.44 18.47
C TYR A 121 -5.20 -9.71 19.10
N PHE A 122 -6.18 -8.82 18.95
CA PHE A 122 -7.53 -9.02 19.46
C PHE A 122 -8.24 -10.21 18.77
N SER A 123 -7.98 -10.42 17.48
CA SER A 123 -8.54 -11.54 16.71
C SER A 123 -7.98 -12.88 17.20
N LEU A 124 -6.69 -12.94 17.50
CA LEU A 124 -6.03 -14.14 18.02
C LEU A 124 -6.35 -14.41 19.50
N TRP A 125 -6.46 -13.36 20.32
CA TRP A 125 -6.88 -13.48 21.72
C TRP A 125 -8.24 -14.17 21.81
N LYS A 126 -9.23 -13.74 21.00
CA LYS A 126 -10.53 -14.41 20.97
C LYS A 126 -10.46 -15.82 20.35
N GLY A 127 -9.63 -16.03 19.34
CA GLY A 127 -9.49 -17.31 18.63
C GLY A 127 -8.91 -18.46 19.47
N ILE A 128 -7.93 -18.19 20.34
CA ILE A 128 -7.29 -19.24 21.15
C ILE A 128 -8.29 -19.91 22.12
N SER A 129 -9.33 -19.17 22.55
CA SER A 129 -10.36 -19.68 23.45
C SER A 129 -11.38 -20.60 22.77
N THR A 130 -11.55 -20.52 21.45
CA THR A 130 -12.54 -21.30 20.68
C THR A 130 -11.92 -22.50 19.99
N SER A 131 -10.67 -22.41 19.52
CA SER A 131 -9.99 -23.54 18.87
C SER A 131 -9.89 -24.77 19.78
N GLY A 132 -9.50 -24.59 21.06
CA GLY A 132 -9.37 -25.71 22.00
C GLY A 132 -10.69 -26.47 22.29
N LYS A 133 -11.83 -25.77 22.28
CA LYS A 133 -13.15 -26.40 22.51
C LYS A 133 -13.64 -27.18 21.28
N VAL A 134 -13.41 -26.67 20.07
CA VAL A 134 -13.89 -27.31 18.84
C VAL A 134 -13.10 -28.59 18.54
N TYR A 135 -11.78 -28.62 18.75
CA TYR A 135 -10.99 -29.85 18.59
C TYR A 135 -11.35 -30.91 19.63
N SER A 136 -11.60 -30.52 20.88
CA SER A 136 -12.05 -31.46 21.92
C SER A 136 -13.43 -32.05 21.60
N GLN A 137 -14.35 -31.24 21.06
CA GLN A 137 -15.68 -31.72 20.64
C GLN A 137 -15.57 -32.71 19.46
N PHE A 138 -14.78 -32.37 18.43
CA PHE A 138 -14.57 -33.22 17.26
C PHE A 138 -13.96 -34.60 17.61
N LEU A 139 -13.07 -34.64 18.60
CA LEU A 139 -12.48 -35.89 19.11
C LEU A 139 -13.44 -36.69 20.00
N THR A 140 -14.36 -36.02 20.70
CA THR A 140 -15.38 -36.69 21.52
C THR A 140 -16.46 -37.32 20.65
N ASP A 141 -16.89 -36.62 19.59
CA ASP A 141 -17.83 -37.15 18.62
C ASP A 141 -17.24 -38.37 17.88
N GLN A 142 -15.96 -38.34 17.46
CA GLN A 142 -15.29 -39.51 16.85
C GLN A 142 -15.22 -40.75 17.77
N LYS A 143 -15.13 -40.59 19.10
CA LYS A 143 -15.13 -41.70 20.06
C LYS A 143 -16.50 -42.32 20.33
N LEU A 144 -17.59 -41.63 19.99
CA LEU A 144 -18.96 -42.13 20.16
C LEU A 144 -19.44 -42.96 18.95
N TYR A 145 -18.70 -42.95 17.85
CA TYR A 145 -18.98 -43.75 16.64
C TYR A 145 -18.18 -45.07 16.58
N PHE A 146 -17.48 -45.46 17.65
CA PHE A 146 -16.78 -46.72 17.83
C PHE A 146 -17.17 -47.35 19.17
#